data_AF-A0A9R0ZVP7-F1
#
_entry.id   AF-A0A9R0ZVP7-F1
#
_cell.length_a   1.000
_cell.length_b   1.000
_cell.length_c   1.000
_cell.angle_alpha   90.00
_cell.angle_beta   90.00
_cell.angle_gamma   90.00
#
_symmetry.space_group_name_H-M   'P 1'
#
loop_
_entity.id
_entity.type
_entity.pdbx_description
1 polymer ?
#
loop_
_entity_poly.entity_id
_entity_poly.type
_entity_poly.pdbx_seq_one_letter_code
_entity_poly.pdbx_strand_id
1 'polypeptide(L)'
;MLGLTMPETLLLQEPFVEIPDEKIREALKVVLDVRNQPLLIHCKRGKHRTGCVVGCMRKLQKWCLSSVFDEYQRFAAAKVRSTDLRFMELFDVSSLKHLTNSHC
;
A
#
# COMPACT_ATOMS: atom_id res chain seq x y z
N MET A 1 -36.46 3.11 -29.75
CA MET A 1 -35.37 4.04 -30.12
C MET A 1 -34.42 4.07 -28.94
N LEU A 2 -33.22 3.52 -29.13
CA LEU A 2 -32.33 3.02 -28.08
C LEU A 2 -31.86 4.11 -27.10
N GLY A 3 -32.29 4.01 -25.85
CA GLY A 3 -31.61 4.65 -24.72
C GLY A 3 -30.47 3.76 -24.26
N LEU A 4 -29.27 3.99 -24.79
CA LEU A 4 -28.06 3.35 -24.29
C LEU A 4 -27.38 4.30 -23.32
N THR A 5 -27.39 3.86 -22.07
CA THR A 5 -26.66 4.39 -20.92
C THR A 5 -25.23 4.75 -21.28
N MET A 6 -24.80 5.95 -20.89
CA MET A 6 -23.40 6.36 -20.91
C MET A 6 -22.54 5.29 -20.21
N PRO A 7 -21.39 4.89 -20.77
CA PRO A 7 -20.50 3.97 -20.08
C PRO A 7 -19.87 4.70 -18.88
N GLU A 8 -20.14 4.20 -17.68
CA GLU A 8 -19.57 4.65 -16.39
C GLU A 8 -18.04 4.40 -16.26
N THR A 9 -17.37 4.04 -17.36
CA THR A 9 -15.98 3.58 -17.42
C THR A 9 -14.97 4.61 -17.89
N LEU A 10 -15.35 5.86 -18.15
CA LEU A 10 -14.41 6.99 -18.13
C LEU A 10 -14.08 7.37 -16.68
N LEU A 11 -13.67 6.37 -15.91
CA LEU A 11 -12.99 6.55 -14.64
C LEU A 11 -11.70 7.29 -14.98
N LEU A 12 -11.63 8.56 -14.56
CA LEU A 12 -10.42 9.33 -14.36
C LEU A 12 -9.31 8.36 -13.91
N GLN A 13 -8.49 7.90 -14.86
CA GLN A 13 -7.20 7.34 -14.52
C GLN A 13 -6.50 8.51 -13.87
N GLU A 14 -6.38 8.47 -12.53
CA GLU A 14 -5.51 9.43 -11.89
C GLU A 14 -4.17 9.35 -12.64
N PRO A 15 -3.57 10.49 -13.00
CA PRO A 15 -2.32 10.52 -13.74
C PRO A 15 -1.35 9.53 -13.10
N PHE A 16 -0.46 8.91 -13.89
CA PHE A 16 0.54 7.94 -13.39
C PHE A 16 1.32 8.55 -12.20
N VAL A 17 0.80 8.38 -10.98
CA VAL A 17 1.42 8.83 -9.74
C VAL A 17 2.07 7.61 -9.16
N GLU A 18 3.35 7.47 -9.45
CA GLU A 18 4.18 6.46 -8.83
C GLU A 18 4.49 6.86 -7.39
N ILE A 19 4.42 5.88 -6.48
CA ILE A 19 4.75 6.08 -5.08
C ILE A 19 6.27 5.92 -4.96
N PRO A 20 7.03 6.95 -4.53
CA PRO A 20 8.47 6.82 -4.41
C PRO A 20 8.84 5.79 -3.33
N ASP A 21 9.69 4.82 -3.69
CA ASP A 21 10.18 3.76 -2.79
C ASP A 21 10.75 4.34 -1.49
N GLU A 22 11.58 5.38 -1.60
CA GLU A 22 12.22 6.05 -0.47
C GLU A 22 11.20 6.58 0.55
N LYS A 23 10.07 7.14 0.08
CA LYS A 23 9.04 7.66 0.99
C LYS A 23 8.34 6.54 1.76
N ILE A 24 8.19 5.36 1.16
CA ILE A 24 7.64 4.19 1.85
C ILE A 24 8.65 3.65 2.87
N ARG A 25 9.95 3.63 2.56
CA ARG A 25 11.00 3.23 3.52
C ARG A 25 11.02 4.15 4.74
N GLU A 26 11.02 5.46 4.54
CA GLU A 26 11.01 6.43 5.64
C GLU A 26 9.74 6.29 6.50
N ALA A 27 8.58 6.09 5.86
CA ALA A 27 7.35 5.82 6.60
C ALA A 27 7.45 4.53 7.43
N LEU A 28 8.00 3.45 6.86
CA LEU A 28 8.17 2.18 7.58
C LEU A 28 9.12 2.30 8.77
N LYS A 29 10.20 3.09 8.67
CA LYS A 29 11.10 3.35 9.82
C LYS A 29 10.33 3.95 11.00
N VAL A 30 9.43 4.91 10.74
CA VAL A 30 8.58 5.53 11.77
C VAL A 30 7.56 4.53 12.33
N VAL A 31 6.92 3.74 11.46
CA VAL A 31 5.89 2.76 11.84
C VAL A 31 6.46 1.62 12.68
N LEU A 32 7.70 1.19 12.40
CA LEU A 32 8.34 0.08 13.12
C LEU A 32 8.93 0.49 14.47
N ASP A 33 9.12 1.79 14.73
CA ASP A 33 9.59 2.27 16.02
C ASP A 33 8.47 2.26 17.06
N VAL A 34 8.58 1.35 18.03
CA VAL A 34 7.59 1.14 19.10
C VAL A 34 7.38 2.38 19.96
N ARG A 35 8.34 3.31 20.02
CA ARG A 35 8.21 4.55 20.79
C ARG A 35 7.17 5.49 20.21
N ASN A 36 6.83 5.32 18.94
CA ASN A 36 5.79 6.11 18.27
C ASN A 36 4.38 5.56 18.50
N GLN A 37 4.22 4.42 19.17
CA GLN A 37 2.92 3.79 19.37
C GLN A 37 2.17 4.38 20.58
N PRO A 38 0.84 4.61 20.47
CA PRO A 38 -0.04 4.32 19.33
C PRO A 38 0.08 5.34 18.18
N LEU A 39 0.12 4.85 16.93
CA LEU A 39 0.27 5.67 15.72
C LEU A 39 -0.85 5.40 14.70
N LEU A 40 -1.30 6.44 14.00
CA LEU A 40 -2.27 6.37 12.90
C LEU A 40 -1.58 6.59 11.55
N ILE A 41 -1.66 5.61 10.65
CA ILE A 41 -1.23 5.75 9.25
C ILE A 41 -2.43 6.17 8.41
N HIS A 42 -2.35 7.33 7.74
CA HIS A 42 -3.41 7.77 6.85
C HIS A 42 -2.87 8.48 5.60
N CYS A 43 -3.73 8.60 4.59
CA CYS A 43 -3.56 9.50 3.47
C CYS A 43 -4.90 10.20 3.21
N LYS A 44 -5.15 10.69 1.98
CA LYS A 44 -6.44 11.35 1.67
C LYS A 44 -7.65 10.44 1.88
N ARG A 45 -7.54 9.15 1.51
CA ARG A 45 -8.66 8.19 1.55
C ARG A 45 -8.31 6.85 2.20
N GLY A 46 -7.08 6.70 2.71
CA GLY A 46 -6.61 5.44 3.29
C GLY A 46 -6.47 4.29 2.30
N LYS A 47 -6.36 4.55 0.98
CA LYS A 47 -6.34 3.50 -0.06
C LYS A 47 -4.95 3.22 -0.61
N HIS A 48 -4.46 4.08 -1.50
CA HIS A 48 -3.23 3.82 -2.28
C HIS A 48 -1.97 3.93 -1.43
N ARG A 49 -1.61 5.14 -1.00
CA ARG A 49 -0.39 5.38 -0.20
C ARG A 49 -0.38 4.61 1.12
N THR A 50 -1.50 4.65 1.84
CA THR A 50 -1.66 3.88 3.09
C THR A 50 -1.57 2.39 2.82
N GLY A 51 -2.24 1.89 1.78
CA GLY A 51 -2.19 0.49 1.39
C GLY A 51 -0.80 0.01 1.01
N CYS A 52 0.01 0.81 0.31
CA CYS A 52 1.40 0.46 0.01
C CYS A 52 2.26 0.38 1.28
N VAL A 53 2.14 1.35 2.21
CA VAL A 53 2.87 1.28 3.49
C VAL A 53 2.47 0.02 4.27
N VAL A 54 1.17 -0.21 4.44
CA VAL A 54 0.66 -1.37 5.17
C VAL A 54 1.03 -2.68 4.49
N GLY A 55 0.92 -2.77 3.16
CA GLY A 55 1.29 -3.96 2.41
C GLY A 55 2.78 -4.30 2.52
N CYS A 56 3.66 -3.30 2.45
CA CYS A 56 5.09 -3.48 2.69
C CYS A 56 5.38 -3.89 4.16
N MET A 57 4.62 -3.34 5.13
CA MET A 57 4.68 -3.78 6.53
C MET A 57 4.25 -5.25 6.68
N ARG A 58 3.21 -5.71 5.98
CA ARG A 58 2.80 -7.13 5.98
C ARG A 58 3.86 -8.04 5.38
N LYS A 59 4.55 -7.61 4.32
CA LYS A 59 5.71 -8.35 3.78
C LYS A 59 6.81 -8.52 4.83
N LEU A 60 7.08 -7.49 5.64
CA LEU A 60 8.03 -7.60 6.76
C LEU A 60 7.54 -8.58 7.84
N GLN A 61 6.23 -8.65 8.07
CA GLN A 61 5.58 -9.64 8.93
C GLN A 61 5.50 -11.05 8.30
N LYS A 62 6.18 -11.27 7.16
CA LYS A 62 6.24 -12.56 6.44
C LYS A 62 4.89 -13.07 5.94
N TRP A 63 3.93 -12.18 5.67
CA TRP A 63 2.70 -12.57 4.98
C TRP A 63 3.00 -12.97 3.54
N CYS A 64 2.26 -13.95 3.01
CA CYS A 64 2.34 -14.28 1.59
C CYS A 64 1.72 -13.16 0.74
N LEU A 65 2.24 -12.96 -0.47
CA LEU A 65 1.81 -11.86 -1.35
C LEU A 65 0.31 -11.89 -1.65
N SER A 66 -0.30 -13.08 -1.76
CA SER A 66 -1.75 -13.21 -1.96
C SER A 66 -2.55 -12.58 -0.81
N SER A 67 -2.17 -12.84 0.45
CA SER A 67 -2.83 -12.23 1.61
C SER A 67 -2.58 -10.73 1.70
N VAL A 68 -1.39 -10.27 1.31
CA VAL A 68 -1.09 -8.82 1.22
C VAL A 68 -2.01 -8.14 0.20
N PHE A 69 -2.16 -8.75 -0.97
CA PHE A 69 -3.02 -8.21 -2.02
C PHE A 69 -4.50 -8.27 -1.64
N ASP A 70 -4.96 -9.35 -1.00
CA ASP A 70 -6.34 -9.46 -0.50
C ASP A 70 -6.66 -8.34 0.51
N GLU A 71 -5.76 -8.07 1.46
CA GLU A 71 -5.92 -6.96 2.41
C GLU A 71 -5.98 -5.61 1.69
N TYR A 72 -5.03 -5.34 0.80
CA TYR A 72 -5.02 -4.09 0.02
C TYR A 72 -6.30 -3.91 -0.80
N GLN A 73 -6.74 -4.95 -1.51
CA GLN A 73 -7.94 -4.89 -2.36
C GLN A 73 -9.20 -4.66 -1.54
N ARG A 74 -9.31 -5.28 -0.35
CA ARG A 74 -10.42 -5.05 0.57
C ARG A 74 -10.55 -3.58 0.96
N PHE A 75 -9.45 -2.89 1.26
CA PHE A 75 -9.47 -1.46 1.63
C PHE A 75 -9.57 -0.51 0.41
N ALA A 76 -8.96 -0.87 -0.72
CA ALA A 76 -9.05 -0.07 -1.94
C ALA A 76 -10.45 -0.13 -2.58
N ALA A 77 -11.15 -1.27 -2.45
CA ALA A 77 -12.46 -1.55 -3.05
C ALA A 77 -12.44 -1.25 -4.56
N ALA A 78 -13.44 -0.57 -5.13
CA ALA A 78 -13.50 -0.23 -6.55
C ALA A 78 -12.35 0.67 -7.10
N LYS A 79 -11.34 1.01 -6.28
CA LYS A 79 -10.19 1.85 -6.69
C LYS A 79 -8.84 1.17 -6.54
N VAL A 80 -8.79 -0.16 -6.66
CA VAL A 80 -7.53 -0.94 -6.77
C VAL A 80 -6.67 -0.37 -7.90
N ARG A 81 -5.36 -0.26 -7.68
CA ARG A 81 -4.38 0.04 -8.73
C ARG A 81 -3.42 -1.11 -8.92
N SER A 82 -3.22 -1.53 -10.17
CA SER A 82 -2.20 -2.50 -10.54
C SER A 82 -0.79 -2.00 -10.23
N THR A 83 -0.55 -0.69 -10.32
CA THR A 83 0.73 -0.05 -9.95
C THR A 83 1.09 -0.27 -8.49
N ASP A 84 0.11 -0.18 -7.59
CA ASP A 84 0.31 -0.38 -6.15
C ASP A 84 0.61 -1.85 -5.85
N LEU A 85 -0.13 -2.78 -6.47
CA LEU A 85 0.11 -4.22 -6.37
C LEU A 85 1.52 -4.58 -6.86
N ARG A 86 1.92 -4.05 -8.03
CA ARG A 86 3.24 -4.27 -8.60
C ARG A 86 4.34 -3.67 -7.73
N PHE A 87 4.13 -2.48 -7.16
CA PHE A 87 5.04 -1.87 -6.21
C PHE A 87 5.23 -2.78 -4.99
N MET A 88 4.14 -3.25 -4.37
CA MET A 88 4.21 -4.16 -3.22
C MET A 88 4.91 -5.46 -3.57
N GLU A 89 4.68 -6.04 -4.74
CA GLU A 89 5.37 -7.24 -5.23
C GLU A 89 6.89 -7.04 -5.25
N LEU A 90 7.35 -5.97 -5.92
CA LEU A 90 8.76 -5.69 -6.19
C LEU A 90 9.52 -5.07 -5.00
N PHE A 91 8.81 -4.48 -4.03
CA PHE A 91 9.46 -3.78 -2.91
C PHE A 91 10.36 -4.72 -2.10
N ASP A 92 11.68 -4.46 -2.10
CA ASP A 92 12.63 -5.23 -1.31
C ASP A 92 12.60 -4.80 0.16
N VAL A 93 12.15 -5.72 1.01
CA VAL A 93 12.07 -5.56 2.46
C VAL A 93 13.38 -5.91 3.18
N SER A 94 14.35 -6.50 2.48
CA SER A 94 15.57 -7.03 3.10
C SER A 94 16.41 -5.95 3.78
N SER A 95 16.48 -4.76 3.21
CA SER A 95 17.19 -3.62 3.80
C SER A 95 16.55 -3.07 5.07
N LEU A 96 15.31 -3.44 5.38
CA LEU A 96 14.59 -3.02 6.60
C LEU A 96 14.61 -4.10 7.71
N LYS A 97 15.07 -5.33 7.42
CA LYS A 97 15.08 -6.44 8.40
C LYS A 97 15.95 -6.16 9.63
N HIS A 98 16.98 -5.35 9.50
CA HIS A 98 17.83 -4.98 10.64
C HIS A 98 17.05 -4.14 11.69
N LEU A 99 16.01 -3.42 11.27
CA LEU A 99 15.19 -2.59 12.14
C LEU A 99 14.18 -3.40 12.97
N THR A 100 13.86 -4.62 12.54
CA THR A 100 12.92 -5.50 13.26
C THR A 100 13.62 -6.35 14.31
N ASN A 101 14.95 -6.47 14.26
CA ASN A 101 15.76 -7.31 15.15
C ASN A 101 16.21 -6.60 16.44
N SER A 102 15.92 -5.30 16.59
CA SER A 102 16.20 -4.53 17.82
C SER A 102 15.13 -4.67 18.90
N HIS A 103 14.15 -5.57 18.71
CA HIS A 103 13.15 -5.92 19.71
C HIS A 103 13.38 -7.35 20.20
N CYS A 104 14.44 -7.51 21.00
CA CYS A 104 14.59 -8.58 21.97
C CYS A 104 14.60 -7.94 23.35
#